data_AF-A0A0F9VQ41-F1
#
_entry.id   AF-A0A0F9VQ41-F1
#
_cell.length_a   1.000
_cell.length_b   1.000
_cell.length_c   1.000
_cell.angle_alpha   90.00
_cell.angle_beta   90.00
_cell.angle_gamma   90.00
#
_symmetry.space_group_name_H-M   'P 1'
#
loop_
_entity.id
_entity.type
_entity.pdbx_description
1 polymer ?
#
loop_
_entity_poly.entity_id
_entity_poly.type
_entity_poly.pdbx_seq_one_letter_code
_entity_poly.pdbx_strand_id
1 'polypeptide(L)'
;MHTRNIISNGVLWLLFGVLGCFVTISFFVYGLPSLRGELSVALYADTHTYEDAATGRIYVPELISTTSNLFGPVLIFDALGHNRVAVFFFNLAVAAVGIYYLTTRENIMRVRLFFLLSTSSVFIFSFYGVNKEILIFTVSIMVYLFVRTNIFTYIAVALVLSIFIRWQMTIFCVLILIFWTVPIIKKNRKFSIIGLLASFSLVIGDGTQGALAHVNEVADLGSIAESGSGASGLFSLMLGIQNSYGYIIIFIPKTAMLLFGLIARFDLSRVADDFWNYFVIMFQSIQNLLVFGYLFMKGKIRLENDIFFIMIIYCALFSITPIFGPRYLYPVSIWAILSCCKIEDFLVQNKSLKSE
;
A
#
# COMPACT_ATOMS: atom_id res chain seq x y z
N MET A 1 -15.59 30.17 -13.87
CA MET A 1 -15.00 29.75 -15.16
C MET A 1 -14.61 28.28 -15.06
N HIS A 2 -15.50 27.39 -15.50
CA HIS A 2 -15.25 25.96 -15.66
C HIS A 2 -14.54 25.74 -16.99
N THR A 3 -13.21 25.79 -17.01
CA THR A 3 -12.47 25.22 -18.14
C THR A 3 -12.62 23.71 -18.04
N ARG A 4 -13.53 23.19 -18.86
CA ARG A 4 -13.87 21.78 -19.02
C ARG A 4 -12.61 20.92 -19.11
N ASN A 5 -12.64 19.83 -18.33
CA ASN A 5 -11.75 18.70 -18.42
C ASN A 5 -11.47 18.34 -19.89
N ILE A 6 -10.19 18.31 -20.27
CA ILE A 6 -9.75 17.96 -21.64
C ILE A 6 -10.11 16.50 -21.98
N ILE A 7 -10.59 15.71 -21.02
CA ILE A 7 -11.06 14.35 -21.22
C ILE A 7 -12.35 14.13 -20.43
N SER A 8 -13.45 13.81 -21.13
CA SER A 8 -14.76 13.52 -20.53
C SER A 8 -14.67 12.34 -19.56
N ASN A 9 -15.59 12.24 -18.58
CA ASN A 9 -15.68 11.05 -17.72
C ASN A 9 -15.74 9.77 -18.56
N GLY A 10 -16.39 9.83 -19.74
CA GLY A 10 -16.55 8.70 -20.64
C GLY A 10 -15.24 8.09 -21.13
N VAL A 11 -14.24 8.89 -21.50
CA VAL A 11 -12.94 8.36 -21.96
C VAL A 11 -12.19 7.67 -20.83
N LEU A 12 -12.27 8.18 -19.60
CA LEU A 12 -11.65 7.50 -18.46
C LEU A 12 -12.32 6.15 -18.20
N TRP A 13 -13.65 6.10 -18.20
CA TRP A 13 -14.40 4.86 -18.03
C TRP A 13 -14.16 3.88 -19.17
N LEU A 14 -13.96 4.37 -20.40
CA LEU A 14 -13.53 3.54 -21.52
C LEU A 14 -12.16 2.93 -21.26
N LEU A 15 -11.17 3.71 -20.82
CA LEU A 15 -9.83 3.22 -20.50
C LEU A 15 -9.85 2.18 -19.37
N PHE A 16 -10.56 2.46 -18.28
CA PHE A 16 -10.72 1.47 -17.20
C PHE A 16 -11.56 0.27 -17.62
N GLY A 17 -12.51 0.43 -18.54
CA GLY A 17 -13.24 -0.68 -19.15
C GLY A 17 -12.32 -1.58 -19.97
N VAL A 18 -11.44 -1.00 -20.79
CA VAL A 18 -10.40 -1.74 -21.53
C VAL A 18 -9.45 -2.46 -20.57
N LEU A 19 -8.99 -1.80 -19.50
CA LEU A 19 -8.17 -2.43 -18.47
C LEU A 19 -8.93 -3.55 -17.76
N GLY A 20 -10.21 -3.34 -17.44
CA GLY A 20 -11.07 -4.35 -16.84
C GLY A 20 -11.22 -5.59 -17.73
N CYS A 21 -11.42 -5.40 -19.04
CA CYS A 21 -11.42 -6.49 -20.01
C CYS A 21 -10.08 -7.21 -20.05
N PHE A 22 -8.97 -6.47 -20.12
CA PHE A 22 -7.62 -7.04 -20.13
C PHE A 22 -7.35 -7.87 -18.86
N VAL A 23 -7.63 -7.31 -17.68
CA VAL A 23 -7.46 -7.98 -16.38
C VAL A 23 -8.38 -9.20 -16.28
N THR A 24 -9.60 -9.14 -16.81
CA THR A 24 -10.54 -10.27 -16.83
C THR A 24 -10.04 -11.40 -17.73
N ILE A 25 -9.61 -11.08 -18.96
CA ILE A 25 -9.03 -12.07 -19.88
C ILE A 25 -7.78 -12.69 -19.23
N SER A 26 -6.87 -11.86 -18.71
CA SER A 26 -5.65 -12.32 -18.06
C SER A 26 -5.92 -13.15 -16.81
N PHE A 27 -6.97 -12.83 -16.04
CA PHE A 27 -7.42 -13.65 -14.93
C PHE A 27 -7.88 -15.03 -15.41
N PHE A 28 -8.73 -15.15 -16.42
CA PHE A 28 -9.19 -16.47 -16.88
C PHE A 28 -8.09 -17.29 -17.57
N VAL A 29 -7.16 -16.64 -18.27
CA VAL A 29 -6.07 -17.32 -19.00
C VAL A 29 -4.88 -17.66 -18.10
N TYR A 30 -4.53 -16.81 -17.13
CA TYR A 30 -3.33 -16.98 -16.32
C TYR A 30 -3.62 -17.00 -14.81
N GLY A 31 -4.46 -16.08 -14.31
CA GLY A 31 -4.73 -15.96 -12.88
C GLY A 31 -5.42 -17.19 -12.27
N LEU A 32 -6.50 -17.67 -12.89
CA LEU A 32 -7.28 -18.80 -12.42
C LEU A 32 -6.51 -20.13 -12.55
N PRO A 33 -5.81 -20.43 -13.66
CA PRO A 33 -4.89 -21.58 -13.73
C PRO A 33 -3.77 -21.51 -12.68
N SER A 34 -3.17 -20.34 -12.44
CA SER A 34 -2.17 -20.12 -11.39
C SER A 34 -2.74 -20.48 -10.01
N LEU A 35 -3.93 -19.97 -9.67
CA LEU A 35 -4.62 -20.32 -8.41
C LEU A 35 -4.97 -21.80 -8.29
N ARG A 36 -5.14 -22.52 -9.39
CA ARG A 36 -5.40 -23.97 -9.38
C ARG A 36 -4.13 -24.82 -9.26
N GLY A 37 -2.96 -24.19 -9.28
CA GLY A 37 -1.68 -24.90 -9.35
C GLY A 37 -1.41 -25.54 -10.71
N GLU A 38 -2.14 -25.12 -11.76
CA GLU A 38 -1.93 -25.61 -13.14
C GLU A 38 -0.71 -24.92 -13.79
N LEU A 39 -0.30 -23.76 -13.26
CA LEU A 39 0.92 -23.05 -13.67
C LEU A 39 1.95 -23.10 -12.54
N SER A 40 3.23 -23.24 -12.90
CA SER A 40 4.35 -23.19 -11.95
C SER A 40 4.60 -21.80 -11.36
N VAL A 41 3.93 -20.78 -11.88
CA VAL A 41 4.12 -19.37 -11.51
C VAL A 41 2.98 -18.92 -10.61
N ALA A 42 3.30 -18.46 -9.40
CA ALA A 42 2.35 -17.85 -8.48
C ALA A 42 2.11 -16.36 -8.83
N LEU A 43 0.91 -16.04 -9.31
CA LEU A 43 0.48 -14.68 -9.67
C LEU A 43 -0.32 -13.98 -8.56
N TYR A 44 -0.22 -14.46 -7.33
CA TYR A 44 -0.97 -14.00 -6.17
C TYR A 44 -0.09 -13.97 -4.92
N ALA A 45 -0.47 -13.14 -3.95
CA ALA A 45 0.11 -13.11 -2.62
C ALA A 45 -0.82 -13.80 -1.62
N ASP A 46 -0.29 -14.72 -0.84
CA ASP A 46 -0.91 -15.29 0.37
C ASP A 46 -2.32 -15.89 0.16
N THR A 47 -2.80 -16.04 -1.09
CA THR A 47 -4.20 -16.43 -1.36
C THR A 47 -4.51 -17.82 -0.84
N HIS A 48 -3.62 -18.79 -1.05
CA HIS A 48 -3.79 -20.13 -0.48
C HIS A 48 -3.80 -20.12 1.04
N THR A 49 -3.00 -19.28 1.69
CA THR A 49 -3.03 -19.12 3.15
C THR A 49 -4.42 -18.70 3.63
N TYR A 50 -5.11 -17.80 2.90
CA TYR A 50 -6.48 -17.40 3.24
C TYR A 50 -7.51 -18.50 2.92
N GLU A 51 -7.36 -19.23 1.81
CA GLU A 51 -8.25 -20.32 1.43
C GLU A 51 -8.14 -21.53 2.40
N ASP A 52 -6.93 -21.87 2.80
CA ASP A 52 -6.66 -22.91 3.81
C ASP A 52 -7.24 -22.51 5.17
N ALA A 53 -7.12 -21.23 5.55
CA ALA A 53 -7.75 -20.70 6.75
C ALA A 53 -9.29 -20.81 6.72
N ALA A 54 -9.90 -20.42 5.60
CA ALA A 54 -11.35 -20.45 5.41
C ALA A 54 -11.93 -21.87 5.50
N THR A 55 -11.21 -22.86 4.96
CA THR A 55 -11.65 -24.27 5.00
C THR A 55 -11.44 -24.95 6.37
N GLY A 56 -11.13 -24.17 7.42
CA GLY A 56 -11.02 -24.66 8.80
C GLY A 56 -9.71 -25.37 9.11
N ARG A 57 -8.68 -25.24 8.26
CA ARG A 57 -7.35 -25.82 8.51
C ARG A 57 -6.51 -24.99 9.48
N ILE A 58 -6.93 -23.76 9.79
CA ILE A 58 -6.24 -22.81 10.67
C ILE A 58 -7.16 -22.44 11.85
N TYR A 59 -6.61 -22.40 13.06
CA TYR A 59 -7.37 -22.21 14.30
C TYR A 59 -7.85 -20.75 14.45
N VAL A 60 -9.09 -20.50 14.91
CA VAL A 60 -9.72 -19.15 14.94
C VAL A 60 -8.88 -18.06 15.64
N PRO A 61 -8.22 -18.30 16.79
CA PRO A 61 -7.31 -17.35 17.41
C PRO A 61 -6.13 -16.91 16.52
N GLU A 62 -5.63 -17.79 15.64
CA GLU A 62 -4.54 -17.46 14.73
C GLU A 62 -4.99 -16.47 13.64
N LEU A 63 -6.29 -16.47 13.29
CA LEU A 63 -6.87 -15.54 12.31
C LEU A 63 -6.84 -14.08 12.80
N ILE A 64 -6.98 -13.87 14.11
CA ILE A 64 -7.06 -12.57 14.78
C ILE A 64 -5.71 -12.17 15.40
N SER A 65 -4.69 -13.03 15.29
CA SER A 65 -3.37 -12.76 15.85
C SER A 65 -2.74 -11.49 15.25
N THR A 66 -1.92 -10.82 16.06
CA THR A 66 -1.18 -9.60 15.68
C THR A 66 -0.19 -9.83 14.53
N THR A 67 0.22 -11.09 14.34
CA THR A 67 1.16 -11.58 13.32
C THR A 67 0.46 -11.91 12.00
N SER A 68 -0.57 -12.77 12.03
CA SER A 68 -1.12 -13.36 10.81
C SER A 68 -2.20 -12.48 10.18
N ASN A 69 -3.06 -11.84 11.00
CA ASN A 69 -4.14 -10.95 10.57
C ASN A 69 -4.84 -11.44 9.27
N LEU A 70 -5.33 -12.68 9.31
CA LEU A 70 -5.97 -13.37 8.18
C LEU A 70 -7.49 -13.17 8.16
N PHE A 71 -8.05 -12.68 9.26
CA PHE A 71 -9.50 -12.60 9.48
C PHE A 71 -10.29 -11.92 8.36
N GLY A 72 -9.87 -10.73 7.92
CA GLY A 72 -10.61 -9.97 6.91
C GLY A 72 -10.65 -10.65 5.53
N PRO A 73 -9.51 -11.04 4.95
CA PRO A 73 -9.45 -11.84 3.73
C PRO A 73 -10.31 -13.12 3.80
N VAL A 74 -10.24 -13.86 4.91
CA VAL A 74 -11.01 -15.10 5.14
C VAL A 74 -12.50 -14.82 5.15
N LEU A 75 -12.95 -13.82 5.91
CA LEU A 75 -14.38 -13.46 5.99
C LEU A 75 -14.96 -13.07 4.62
N ILE A 76 -14.17 -12.37 3.80
CA ILE A 76 -14.58 -12.02 2.43
C ILE A 76 -14.70 -13.27 1.56
N PHE A 77 -13.75 -14.20 1.67
CA PHE A 77 -13.78 -15.44 0.89
C PHE A 77 -14.98 -16.33 1.28
N ASP A 78 -15.25 -16.44 2.59
CA ASP A 78 -16.39 -17.16 3.14
C ASP A 78 -17.72 -16.54 2.68
N ALA A 79 -17.85 -15.21 2.76
CA ALA A 79 -19.05 -14.49 2.35
C ALA A 79 -19.35 -14.64 0.85
N LEU A 80 -18.32 -14.86 0.03
CA LEU A 80 -18.44 -15.11 -1.40
C LEU A 80 -18.57 -16.60 -1.74
N GLY A 81 -18.80 -17.46 -0.74
CA GLY A 81 -19.05 -18.88 -0.91
C GLY A 81 -17.84 -19.66 -1.43
N HIS A 82 -16.63 -19.27 -1.01
CA HIS A 82 -15.37 -19.92 -1.41
C HIS A 82 -15.12 -19.91 -2.94
N ASN A 83 -15.72 -18.95 -3.66
CA ASN A 83 -15.65 -18.88 -5.10
C ASN A 83 -14.61 -17.86 -5.57
N ARG A 84 -13.48 -18.34 -6.12
CA ARG A 84 -12.39 -17.50 -6.65
C ARG A 84 -12.84 -16.52 -7.73
N VAL A 85 -13.80 -16.90 -8.57
CA VAL A 85 -14.34 -16.00 -9.62
C VAL A 85 -15.19 -14.90 -8.99
N ALA A 86 -15.96 -15.22 -7.93
CA ALA A 86 -16.72 -14.20 -7.20
C ALA A 86 -15.78 -13.20 -6.49
N VAL A 87 -14.66 -13.67 -5.91
CA VAL A 87 -13.61 -12.82 -5.34
C VAL A 87 -13.02 -11.87 -6.39
N PHE A 88 -12.70 -12.38 -7.58
CA PHE A 88 -12.20 -11.56 -8.68
C PHE A 88 -13.16 -10.40 -9.02
N PHE A 89 -14.44 -10.69 -9.20
CA PHE A 89 -15.44 -9.65 -9.49
C PHE A 89 -15.68 -8.71 -8.30
N PHE A 90 -15.61 -9.21 -7.08
CA PHE A 90 -15.64 -8.38 -5.88
C PHE A 90 -14.48 -7.37 -5.86
N ASN A 91 -13.25 -7.82 -6.14
CA ASN A 91 -12.07 -6.96 -6.19
C ASN A 91 -12.21 -5.87 -7.28
N LEU A 92 -12.69 -6.25 -8.48
CA LEU A 92 -12.98 -5.30 -9.54
C LEU A 92 -14.02 -4.24 -9.12
N ALA A 93 -15.11 -4.67 -8.48
CA ALA A 93 -16.15 -3.77 -8.01
C ALA A 93 -15.63 -2.79 -6.95
N VAL A 94 -14.87 -3.28 -5.96
CA VAL A 94 -14.25 -2.44 -4.92
C VAL A 94 -13.33 -1.39 -5.53
N ALA A 95 -12.47 -1.78 -6.48
CA ALA A 95 -11.58 -0.85 -7.16
C ALA A 95 -12.33 0.19 -7.98
N ALA A 96 -13.36 -0.23 -8.72
CA ALA A 96 -14.21 0.66 -9.50
C ALA A 96 -14.91 1.70 -8.63
N VAL A 97 -15.41 1.29 -7.46
CA VAL A 97 -15.98 2.21 -6.45
C VAL A 97 -14.94 3.22 -5.97
N GLY A 98 -13.73 2.77 -5.62
CA GLY A 98 -12.64 3.68 -5.22
C GLY A 98 -12.32 4.72 -6.30
N ILE A 99 -12.14 4.28 -7.55
CA ILE A 99 -11.87 5.16 -8.70
C ILE A 99 -13.04 6.10 -8.98
N TYR A 100 -14.28 5.63 -8.86
CA TYR A 100 -15.48 6.46 -9.02
C TYR A 100 -15.50 7.62 -8.02
N TYR A 101 -15.31 7.33 -6.73
CA TYR A 101 -15.29 8.37 -5.70
C TYR A 101 -14.15 9.37 -5.89
N LEU A 102 -12.96 8.89 -6.25
CA LEU A 102 -11.81 9.76 -6.51
C LEU A 102 -12.08 10.71 -7.68
N THR A 103 -12.56 10.19 -8.81
CA THR A 103 -12.67 10.94 -10.08
C THR A 103 -13.88 11.86 -10.16
N THR A 104 -14.87 11.65 -9.31
CA THR A 104 -16.05 12.52 -9.16
C THR A 104 -15.81 13.67 -8.19
N ARG A 105 -14.91 13.50 -7.21
CA ARG A 105 -14.66 14.49 -6.15
C ARG A 105 -13.43 15.35 -6.39
N GLU A 106 -12.44 14.85 -7.14
CA GLU A 106 -11.16 15.53 -7.30
C GLU A 106 -10.86 15.87 -8.76
N ASN A 107 -10.19 17.01 -8.94
CA ASN A 107 -9.76 17.47 -10.25
C ASN A 107 -8.38 16.91 -10.60
N ILE A 108 -8.36 15.69 -11.11
CA ILE A 108 -7.15 14.92 -11.43
C ILE A 108 -7.00 14.68 -12.93
N MET A 109 -5.74 14.60 -13.39
CA MET A 109 -5.35 14.17 -14.74
C MET A 109 -5.63 12.67 -14.90
N ARG A 110 -6.84 12.36 -15.36
CA ARG A 110 -7.39 11.01 -15.45
C ARG A 110 -6.56 10.03 -16.26
N VAL A 111 -6.05 10.47 -17.42
CA VAL A 111 -5.19 9.62 -18.25
C VAL A 111 -3.86 9.32 -17.56
N ARG A 112 -3.26 10.30 -16.88
CA ARG A 112 -2.06 10.06 -16.08
C ARG A 112 -2.35 9.10 -14.93
N LEU A 113 -3.50 9.25 -14.25
CA LEU A 113 -3.92 8.31 -13.21
C LEU A 113 -4.03 6.89 -13.77
N PHE A 114 -4.69 6.72 -14.91
CA PHE A 114 -4.83 5.44 -15.58
C PHE A 114 -3.46 4.81 -15.84
N PHE A 115 -2.53 5.51 -16.51
CA PHE A 115 -1.21 4.95 -16.80
C PHE A 115 -0.39 4.61 -15.55
N LEU A 116 -0.44 5.46 -14.52
CA LEU A 116 0.27 5.20 -13.26
C LEU A 116 -0.35 4.04 -12.49
N LEU A 117 -1.67 3.88 -12.45
CA LEU A 117 -2.28 2.70 -11.81
C LEU A 117 -2.04 1.42 -12.62
N SER A 118 -2.15 1.48 -13.95
CA SER A 118 -1.93 0.33 -14.82
C SER A 118 -0.47 -0.17 -14.83
N THR A 119 0.48 0.69 -14.47
CA THR A 119 1.90 0.32 -14.28
C THR A 119 2.22 -0.15 -12.86
N SER A 120 1.28 -0.03 -11.92
CA SER A 120 1.43 -0.62 -10.59
C SER A 120 1.16 -2.11 -10.69
N SER A 121 2.22 -2.91 -10.67
CA SER A 121 2.15 -4.37 -10.68
C SER A 121 1.30 -4.89 -9.52
N VAL A 122 1.46 -4.34 -8.31
CA VAL A 122 0.64 -4.71 -7.15
C VAL A 122 -0.84 -4.44 -7.41
N PHE A 123 -1.20 -3.29 -7.99
CA PHE A 123 -2.60 -2.99 -8.32
C PHE A 123 -3.22 -4.05 -9.25
N ILE A 124 -2.51 -4.41 -10.32
CA ILE A 124 -2.99 -5.37 -11.31
C ILE A 124 -3.14 -6.77 -10.73
N PHE A 125 -2.13 -7.27 -10.02
CA PHE A 125 -2.18 -8.62 -9.48
C PHE A 125 -3.07 -8.75 -8.22
N SER A 126 -3.42 -7.63 -7.57
CA SER A 126 -4.39 -7.63 -6.46
C SER A 126 -5.79 -8.08 -6.87
N PHE A 127 -6.12 -8.10 -8.17
CA PHE A 127 -7.42 -8.57 -8.64
C PHE A 127 -7.56 -10.10 -8.60
N TYR A 128 -6.47 -10.86 -8.73
CA TYR A 128 -6.54 -12.28 -9.07
C TYR A 128 -6.95 -13.20 -7.92
N GLY A 129 -6.67 -12.82 -6.67
CA GLY A 129 -6.88 -13.69 -5.52
C GLY A 129 -7.61 -13.02 -4.38
N VAL A 130 -7.65 -13.71 -3.24
CA VAL A 130 -8.17 -13.15 -1.98
C VAL A 130 -7.17 -12.10 -1.48
N ASN A 131 -7.40 -10.89 -1.96
CA ASN A 131 -6.53 -9.72 -2.00
C ASN A 131 -6.79 -8.63 -0.92
N LYS A 132 -6.09 -8.49 0.22
CA LYS A 132 -6.29 -7.27 1.07
C LYS A 132 -5.82 -5.97 0.42
N GLU A 133 -4.91 -6.03 -0.56
CA GLU A 133 -4.36 -4.87 -1.24
C GLU A 133 -5.42 -4.03 -1.97
N ILE A 134 -6.53 -4.63 -2.44
CA ILE A 134 -7.61 -3.86 -3.08
C ILE A 134 -8.46 -3.07 -2.08
N LEU A 135 -8.62 -3.61 -0.86
CA LEU A 135 -9.22 -2.88 0.24
C LEU A 135 -8.29 -1.75 0.69
N ILE A 136 -6.99 -2.02 0.77
CA ILE A 136 -5.95 -1.00 1.05
C ILE A 136 -6.04 0.13 0.05
N PHE A 137 -6.21 -0.17 -1.24
CA PHE A 137 -6.41 0.83 -2.28
C PHE A 137 -7.62 1.73 -1.98
N THR A 138 -8.77 1.13 -1.69
CA THR A 138 -9.99 1.89 -1.37
C THR A 138 -9.84 2.72 -0.09
N VAL A 139 -9.27 2.15 0.98
CA VAL A 139 -9.00 2.90 2.23
C VAL A 139 -8.05 4.06 1.97
N SER A 140 -7.01 3.86 1.15
CA SER A 140 -6.06 4.93 0.79
C SER A 140 -6.76 6.07 0.06
N ILE A 141 -7.70 5.78 -0.84
CA ILE A 141 -8.53 6.80 -1.50
C ILE A 141 -9.42 7.52 -0.48
N MET A 142 -10.08 6.80 0.42
CA MET A 142 -10.96 7.41 1.42
C MET A 142 -10.19 8.32 2.38
N VAL A 143 -9.01 7.91 2.85
CA VAL A 143 -8.12 8.75 3.66
C VAL A 143 -7.67 9.98 2.87
N TYR A 144 -7.29 9.82 1.60
CA TYR A 144 -6.95 10.94 0.73
C TYR A 144 -8.12 11.94 0.64
N LEU A 145 -9.34 11.47 0.35
CA LEU A 145 -10.52 12.32 0.25
C LEU A 145 -10.87 12.99 1.58
N PHE A 146 -10.73 12.32 2.71
CA PHE A 146 -10.89 12.92 4.04
C PHE A 146 -9.92 14.09 4.24
N VAL A 147 -8.64 13.89 3.97
CA VAL A 147 -7.60 14.92 4.12
C VAL A 147 -7.89 16.13 3.22
N ARG A 148 -8.41 15.90 2.01
CA ARG A 148 -8.71 16.98 1.05
C ARG A 148 -9.99 17.73 1.34
N THR A 149 -11.04 17.04 1.78
CA THR A 149 -12.40 17.61 1.90
C THR A 149 -12.84 17.85 3.34
N ASN A 150 -12.12 17.29 4.31
CA ASN A 150 -12.47 17.27 5.73
C ASN A 150 -13.85 16.65 6.04
N ILE A 151 -14.35 15.76 5.18
CA ILE A 151 -15.64 15.08 5.36
C ILE A 151 -15.42 13.79 6.17
N PHE A 152 -15.93 13.75 7.40
CA PHE A 152 -15.74 12.65 8.34
C PHE A 152 -16.28 11.30 7.86
N THR A 153 -17.27 11.27 6.97
CA THR A 153 -17.78 10.02 6.40
C THR A 153 -16.68 9.22 5.71
N TYR A 154 -15.72 9.86 5.05
CA TYR A 154 -14.64 9.14 4.38
C TYR A 154 -13.70 8.44 5.35
N ILE A 155 -13.31 9.10 6.45
CA ILE A 155 -12.46 8.46 7.47
C ILE A 155 -13.23 7.39 8.26
N ALA A 156 -14.54 7.56 8.47
CA ALA A 156 -15.38 6.53 9.08
C ALA A 156 -15.45 5.26 8.22
N VAL A 157 -15.68 5.40 6.91
CA VAL A 157 -15.64 4.27 5.97
C VAL A 157 -14.25 3.64 5.93
N ALA A 158 -13.19 4.46 5.91
CA ALA A 158 -11.81 3.98 5.95
C ALA A 158 -11.52 3.14 7.20
N LEU A 159 -11.99 3.57 8.38
CA LEU A 159 -11.85 2.86 9.65
C LEU A 159 -12.59 1.52 9.67
N VAL A 160 -13.80 1.46 9.13
CA VAL A 160 -14.55 0.19 9.04
C VAL A 160 -13.81 -0.79 8.12
N LEU A 161 -13.38 -0.33 6.95
CA LEU A 161 -12.67 -1.16 6.00
C LEU A 161 -11.28 -1.58 6.50
N SER A 162 -10.59 -0.75 7.29
CA SER A 162 -9.25 -1.05 7.77
C SER A 162 -9.18 -2.25 8.72
N ILE A 163 -10.29 -2.56 9.41
CA ILE A 163 -10.41 -3.75 10.27
C ILE A 163 -10.23 -5.04 9.45
N PHE A 164 -10.74 -5.07 8.22
CA PHE A 164 -10.60 -6.22 7.31
C PHE A 164 -9.24 -6.31 6.62
N ILE A 165 -8.36 -5.34 6.86
CA ILE A 165 -7.06 -5.27 6.21
C ILE A 165 -5.98 -5.74 7.16
N ARG A 166 -5.73 -4.91 8.19
CA ARG A 166 -4.62 -4.99 9.16
C ARG A 166 -4.88 -4.02 10.32
N TRP A 167 -4.53 -4.45 11.54
CA TRP A 167 -4.59 -3.57 12.71
C TRP A 167 -3.73 -2.31 12.54
N GLN A 168 -2.58 -2.40 11.87
CA GLN A 168 -1.74 -1.23 11.57
C GLN A 168 -2.49 -0.20 10.70
N MET A 169 -3.31 -0.64 9.74
CA MET A 169 -4.10 0.28 8.92
C MET A 169 -5.19 0.98 9.75
N THR A 170 -5.75 0.27 10.74
CA THR A 170 -6.73 0.83 11.67
C THR A 170 -6.10 1.87 12.59
N ILE A 171 -4.94 1.55 13.19
CA ILE A 171 -4.17 2.53 13.99
C ILE A 171 -3.79 3.73 13.13
N PHE A 172 -3.36 3.52 11.90
CA PHE A 172 -3.07 4.62 10.98
C PHE A 172 -4.28 5.53 10.78
N CYS A 173 -5.48 4.98 10.51
CA CYS A 173 -6.68 5.79 10.34
C CYS A 173 -7.05 6.57 11.62
N VAL A 174 -6.86 5.97 12.80
CA VAL A 174 -7.05 6.65 14.09
C VAL A 174 -6.03 7.78 14.28
N LEU A 175 -4.75 7.55 13.95
CA LEU A 175 -3.72 8.59 13.98
C LEU A 175 -4.10 9.73 13.03
N ILE A 176 -4.53 9.45 11.80
CA ILE A 176 -4.99 10.51 10.89
C ILE A 176 -6.14 11.31 11.50
N LEU A 177 -7.12 10.65 12.11
CA LEU A 177 -8.23 11.33 12.79
C LEU A 177 -7.71 12.27 13.90
N ILE A 178 -6.80 11.81 14.76
CA ILE A 178 -6.20 12.60 15.84
C ILE A 178 -5.42 13.79 15.26
N PHE A 179 -4.54 13.54 14.29
CA PHE A 179 -3.69 14.56 13.68
C PHE A 179 -4.49 15.62 12.93
N TRP A 180 -5.65 15.26 12.38
CA TRP A 180 -6.50 16.18 11.64
C TRP A 180 -7.45 16.99 12.52
N THR A 181 -7.85 16.44 13.68
CA THR A 181 -8.79 17.08 14.61
C THR A 181 -8.10 17.94 15.67
N VAL A 182 -6.85 17.65 16.05
CA VAL A 182 -6.10 18.40 17.06
C VAL A 182 -5.32 19.56 16.42
N PRO A 183 -5.71 20.85 16.64
CA PRO A 183 -5.13 21.97 15.92
C PRO A 183 -3.63 22.18 16.16
N ILE A 184 -3.15 21.88 17.37
CA ILE A 184 -1.74 22.04 17.76
C ILE A 184 -0.84 21.11 16.93
N ILE A 185 -1.29 19.86 16.75
CA ILE A 185 -0.59 18.84 15.97
C ILE A 185 -0.55 19.25 14.49
N LYS A 186 -1.68 19.72 13.96
CA LYS A 186 -1.79 20.17 12.57
C LYS A 186 -0.87 21.36 12.24
N LYS A 187 -0.69 22.30 13.19
CA LYS A 187 0.17 23.48 13.03
C LYS A 187 1.67 23.12 13.13
N ASN A 188 2.04 22.20 14.03
CA ASN A 188 3.43 21.90 14.36
C ASN A 188 3.90 20.54 13.82
N ARG A 189 3.64 20.29 12.53
CA ARG A 189 3.87 18.99 11.87
C ARG A 189 5.25 18.38 12.13
N LYS A 190 6.32 19.19 12.05
CA LYS A 190 7.70 18.74 12.32
C LYS A 190 7.83 18.15 13.71
N PHE A 191 7.37 18.88 14.73
CA PHE A 191 7.39 18.41 16.12
C PHE A 191 6.47 17.21 16.33
N SER A 192 5.34 17.15 15.65
CA SER A 192 4.43 16.00 15.71
C SER A 192 5.06 14.72 15.15
N ILE A 193 5.80 14.80 14.04
CA ILE A 193 6.54 13.64 13.51
C ILE A 193 7.69 13.25 14.45
N ILE A 194 8.46 14.21 14.96
CA ILE A 194 9.55 13.92 15.91
C ILE A 194 8.99 13.26 17.17
N GLY A 195 7.89 13.79 17.72
CA GLY A 195 7.20 13.23 18.87
C GLY A 195 6.65 11.82 18.60
N LEU A 196 6.08 11.59 17.42
CA LEU A 196 5.62 10.27 16.98
C LEU A 196 6.80 9.27 16.92
N LEU A 197 7.88 9.63 16.24
CA LEU A 197 9.07 8.79 16.12
C LEU A 197 9.72 8.52 17.49
N ALA A 198 9.80 9.52 18.36
CA ALA A 198 10.30 9.37 19.72
C ALA A 198 9.40 8.43 20.54
N SER A 199 8.07 8.59 20.45
CA SER A 199 7.12 7.71 21.13
C SER A 199 7.26 6.25 20.68
N PHE A 200 7.45 6.02 19.38
CA PHE A 200 7.73 4.68 18.85
C PHE A 200 9.09 4.16 19.30
N SER A 201 10.13 4.99 19.31
CA SER A 201 11.45 4.63 19.85
C SER A 201 11.37 4.13 21.29
N LEU A 202 10.59 4.80 22.14
CA LEU A 202 10.38 4.41 23.54
C LEU A 202 9.60 3.11 23.66
N VAL A 203 8.43 3.02 23.01
CA VAL A 203 7.56 1.84 23.06
C VAL A 203 8.25 0.57 22.54
N ILE A 204 9.10 0.70 21.52
CA ILE A 204 9.85 -0.42 20.97
C ILE A 204 11.06 -0.78 21.85
N GLY A 205 11.81 0.23 22.31
CA GLY A 205 13.03 -0.01 23.10
C GLY A 205 12.77 -0.53 24.51
N ASP A 206 11.68 -0.11 25.16
CA ASP A 206 11.32 -0.50 26.56
C ASP A 206 10.88 -1.98 26.70
N GLY A 207 11.02 -2.80 25.66
CA GLY A 207 10.82 -4.24 25.81
C GLY A 207 9.43 -4.75 25.42
N THR A 208 8.85 -4.24 24.33
CA THR A 208 7.89 -5.05 23.54
C THR A 208 8.53 -6.31 22.93
N GLN A 209 9.72 -6.71 23.37
CA GLN A 209 10.30 -8.02 23.11
C GLN A 209 9.36 -9.17 23.47
N GLY A 210 8.41 -9.06 24.41
CA GLY A 210 7.43 -10.12 24.66
C GLY A 210 6.25 -10.15 23.67
N ALA A 211 5.68 -8.99 23.34
CA ALA A 211 4.51 -8.88 22.45
C ALA A 211 4.87 -8.92 20.95
N LEU A 212 6.10 -8.52 20.61
CA LEU A 212 6.69 -8.64 19.28
C LEU A 212 7.72 -9.77 19.20
N ALA A 213 8.04 -10.52 20.27
CA ALA A 213 8.95 -11.69 20.18
C ALA A 213 8.49 -12.65 19.11
N HIS A 214 7.20 -12.97 19.11
CA HIS A 214 6.65 -13.92 18.15
C HIS A 214 6.62 -13.34 16.72
N VAL A 215 6.45 -12.02 16.59
CA VAL A 215 6.59 -11.31 15.30
C VAL A 215 8.06 -11.29 14.85
N ASN A 216 9.00 -11.12 15.78
CA ASN A 216 10.44 -11.12 15.52
C ASN A 216 10.93 -12.53 15.20
N GLU A 217 10.39 -13.58 15.83
CA GLU A 217 10.77 -14.97 15.56
C GLU A 217 10.20 -15.44 14.21
N VAL A 218 8.95 -15.07 13.87
CA VAL A 218 8.38 -15.30 12.53
C VAL A 218 9.02 -14.38 11.47
N ALA A 219 9.45 -13.18 11.81
CA ALA A 219 10.19 -12.30 10.91
C ALA A 219 11.68 -12.67 10.81
N ASP A 220 12.27 -13.30 11.82
CA ASP A 220 13.60 -13.88 11.75
C ASP A 220 13.52 -15.15 10.90
N LEU A 221 12.52 -16.01 11.08
CA LEU A 221 12.27 -17.15 10.20
C LEU A 221 11.87 -16.73 8.77
N GLY A 222 11.05 -15.70 8.62
CA GLY A 222 10.59 -15.16 7.34
C GLY A 222 11.66 -14.35 6.64
N SER A 223 12.48 -13.60 7.39
CA SER A 223 13.68 -12.99 6.84
C SER A 223 14.66 -14.07 6.47
N ILE A 224 14.93 -15.11 7.26
CA ILE A 224 15.81 -16.24 6.91
C ILE A 224 15.28 -17.02 5.69
N ALA A 225 13.98 -17.28 5.59
CA ALA A 225 13.35 -17.98 4.47
C ALA A 225 13.29 -17.13 3.18
N GLU A 226 13.00 -15.84 3.28
CA GLU A 226 13.07 -14.89 2.16
C GLU A 226 14.50 -14.40 1.90
N SER A 227 15.47 -14.69 2.78
CA SER A 227 16.89 -14.31 2.70
C SER A 227 17.82 -15.51 2.56
N GLY A 228 17.59 -16.28 1.50
CA GLY A 228 18.73 -16.75 0.72
C GLY A 228 19.56 -15.54 0.25
N SER A 229 20.52 -15.11 1.08
CA SER A 229 21.69 -14.24 0.80
C SER A 229 21.45 -12.86 0.14
N GLY A 230 21.35 -11.79 0.95
CA GLY A 230 21.65 -10.42 0.48
C GLY A 230 21.03 -9.27 1.29
N ALA A 231 19.85 -9.45 1.88
CA ALA A 231 19.14 -8.41 2.64
C ALA A 231 19.35 -8.50 4.17
N SER A 232 19.93 -9.59 4.68
CA SER A 232 19.93 -9.88 6.13
C SER A 232 20.88 -8.97 6.93
N GLY A 233 22.02 -8.55 6.39
CA GLY A 233 22.99 -7.78 7.18
C GLY A 233 22.51 -6.39 7.59
N LEU A 234 22.18 -5.55 6.60
CA LEU A 234 21.81 -4.15 6.86
C LEU A 234 20.44 -4.03 7.51
N PHE A 235 19.46 -4.85 7.10
CA PHE A 235 18.14 -4.84 7.69
C PHE A 235 18.17 -5.30 9.16
N SER A 236 18.86 -6.40 9.45
CA SER A 236 19.01 -6.87 10.84
C SER A 236 19.82 -5.90 11.70
N LEU A 237 20.83 -5.22 11.15
CA LEU A 237 21.51 -4.12 11.85
C LEU A 237 20.55 -3.00 12.23
N MET A 238 19.70 -2.56 11.30
CA MET A 238 18.69 -1.53 11.57
C MET A 238 17.67 -2.00 12.60
N LEU A 239 17.27 -3.28 12.60
CA LEU A 239 16.42 -3.85 13.64
C LEU A 239 17.12 -3.87 15.00
N GLY A 240 18.42 -4.19 15.07
CA GLY A 240 19.20 -4.12 16.31
C GLY A 240 19.25 -2.70 16.90
N ILE A 241 19.46 -1.69 16.04
CA ILE A 241 19.42 -0.27 16.45
C ILE A 241 18.01 0.13 16.88
N GLN A 242 16.97 -0.29 16.13
CA GLN A 242 15.57 -0.03 16.46
C GLN A 242 15.22 -0.56 17.86
N ASN A 243 15.60 -1.80 18.15
CA ASN A 243 15.36 -2.47 19.43
C ASN A 243 16.15 -1.84 20.58
N SER A 244 17.12 -0.98 20.28
CA SER A 244 17.92 -0.22 21.25
C SER A 244 17.49 1.25 21.31
N TYR A 245 16.18 1.54 21.23
CA TYR A 245 15.61 2.90 21.23
C TYR A 245 16.04 3.78 20.04
N GLY A 246 16.68 3.21 19.02
CA GLY A 246 17.25 3.94 17.88
C GLY A 246 16.29 4.09 16.68
N TYR A 247 14.98 3.86 16.85
CA TYR A 247 14.02 3.92 15.75
C TYR A 247 14.03 5.27 15.01
N ILE A 248 14.14 6.38 15.76
CA ILE A 248 14.20 7.72 15.16
C ILE A 248 15.38 7.90 14.19
N ILE A 249 16.50 7.22 14.43
CA ILE A 249 17.72 7.30 13.59
C ILE A 249 17.54 6.46 12.34
N ILE A 250 17.03 5.23 12.49
CA ILE A 250 16.91 4.26 11.40
C ILE A 250 15.63 4.41 10.57
N PHE A 251 14.68 5.26 10.99
CA PHE A 251 13.41 5.47 10.30
C PHE A 251 13.57 5.76 8.80
N ILE A 252 14.42 6.74 8.46
CA ILE A 252 14.64 7.16 7.06
C ILE A 252 15.27 6.01 6.24
N PRO A 253 16.44 5.46 6.61
CA PRO A 253 17.06 4.39 5.82
C PRO A 253 16.19 3.13 5.75
N LYS A 254 15.50 2.76 6.84
CA LYS A 254 14.59 1.60 6.84
C LYS A 254 13.40 1.81 5.90
N THR A 255 12.78 2.99 5.94
CA THR A 255 11.67 3.33 5.03
C THR A 255 12.12 3.34 3.57
N ALA A 256 13.32 3.89 3.27
CA ALA A 256 13.88 3.87 1.92
C ALA A 256 14.14 2.42 1.45
N MET A 257 14.67 1.57 2.32
CA MET A 257 14.89 0.16 2.02
C MET A 257 13.57 -0.58 1.76
N LEU A 258 12.51 -0.26 2.52
CA LEU A 258 11.18 -0.83 2.30
C LEU A 258 10.53 -0.32 1.00
N LEU A 259 10.75 0.92 0.58
CA LEU A 259 10.14 1.45 -0.65
C LEU A 259 10.87 1.03 -1.92
N PHE A 260 12.20 0.92 -1.87
CA PHE A 260 13.07 0.82 -3.04
C PHE A 260 14.05 -0.37 -3.01
N GLY A 261 14.23 -1.02 -1.85
CA GLY A 261 15.33 -1.97 -1.62
C GLY A 261 15.30 -3.20 -2.52
N LEU A 262 14.12 -3.64 -2.99
CA LEU A 262 14.02 -4.79 -3.89
C LEU A 262 14.51 -4.51 -5.33
N ILE A 263 14.73 -3.25 -5.71
CA ILE A 263 15.31 -2.91 -7.02
C ILE A 263 16.73 -3.49 -7.15
N ALA A 264 17.48 -3.52 -6.05
CA ALA A 264 18.85 -4.05 -6.02
C ALA A 264 18.90 -5.59 -6.01
N ARG A 265 17.74 -6.28 -5.95
CA ARG A 265 17.65 -7.72 -5.72
C ARG A 265 17.27 -8.50 -6.98
N PHE A 266 17.89 -8.14 -8.12
CA PHE A 266 17.64 -8.80 -9.39
C PHE A 266 18.36 -10.16 -9.45
N ASP A 267 17.65 -11.23 -9.11
CA ASP A 267 18.11 -12.61 -9.28
C ASP A 267 17.13 -13.38 -10.16
N LEU A 268 17.47 -13.48 -11.45
CA LEU A 268 16.67 -14.17 -12.46
C LEU A 268 16.48 -15.66 -12.15
N SER A 269 17.40 -16.27 -11.41
CA SER A 269 17.36 -17.71 -11.13
C SER A 269 16.22 -18.12 -10.19
N ARG A 270 15.68 -17.17 -9.42
CA ARG A 270 14.61 -17.40 -8.42
C ARG A 270 13.23 -16.88 -8.85
N VAL A 271 13.14 -16.23 -10.02
CA VAL A 271 11.87 -15.68 -10.53
C VAL A 271 10.83 -16.78 -10.80
N ALA A 272 11.27 -17.99 -11.13
CA ALA A 272 10.37 -19.12 -11.34
C ALA A 272 9.71 -19.61 -10.04
N ASP A 273 10.44 -19.55 -8.92
CA ASP A 273 9.99 -20.07 -7.62
C ASP A 273 9.13 -19.05 -6.86
N ASP A 274 9.40 -17.76 -7.03
CA ASP A 274 8.71 -16.68 -6.32
C ASP A 274 8.54 -15.43 -7.21
N PHE A 275 7.80 -15.63 -8.30
CA PHE A 275 7.49 -14.57 -9.27
C PHE A 275 6.86 -13.35 -8.61
N TRP A 276 6.02 -13.55 -7.60
CA TRP A 276 5.39 -12.45 -6.89
C TRP A 276 6.43 -11.53 -6.24
N ASN A 277 7.30 -12.06 -5.37
CA ASN A 277 8.24 -11.20 -4.64
C ASN A 277 9.36 -10.65 -5.55
N TYR A 278 9.85 -11.44 -6.51
CA TYR A 278 10.97 -11.02 -7.37
C TYR A 278 10.58 -10.17 -8.57
N PHE A 279 9.39 -10.38 -9.13
CA PHE A 279 8.93 -9.62 -10.31
C PHE A 279 7.90 -8.56 -9.90
N VAL A 280 6.78 -8.97 -9.31
CA VAL A 280 5.67 -8.05 -9.00
C VAL A 280 6.14 -6.96 -8.03
N ILE A 281 6.76 -7.31 -6.91
CA ILE A 281 7.17 -6.30 -5.92
C ILE A 281 8.38 -5.48 -6.38
N MET A 282 9.31 -6.07 -7.15
CA MET A 282 10.42 -5.31 -7.74
C MET A 282 9.91 -4.22 -8.69
N PHE A 283 8.99 -4.54 -9.60
CA PHE A 283 8.39 -3.54 -10.50
C PHE A 283 7.64 -2.44 -9.73
N GLN A 284 6.97 -2.78 -8.64
CA GLN A 284 6.35 -1.79 -7.75
C GLN A 284 7.40 -0.87 -7.12
N SER A 285 8.56 -1.41 -6.74
CA SER A 285 9.66 -0.65 -6.17
C SER A 285 10.28 0.31 -7.20
N ILE A 286 10.46 -0.14 -8.45
CA ILE A 286 10.90 0.71 -9.57
C ILE A 286 9.90 1.85 -9.79
N GLN A 287 8.61 1.53 -9.84
CA GLN A 287 7.56 2.54 -9.97
C GLN A 287 7.62 3.56 -8.83
N ASN A 288 7.76 3.09 -7.58
CA ASN A 288 7.91 3.97 -6.42
C ASN A 288 9.09 4.91 -6.61
N LEU A 289 10.25 4.40 -7.02
CA LEU A 289 11.45 5.22 -7.23
C LEU A 289 11.21 6.32 -8.29
N LEU A 290 10.58 5.97 -9.41
CA LEU A 290 10.26 6.93 -10.47
C LEU A 290 9.26 8.00 -10.02
N VAL A 291 8.20 7.60 -9.33
CA VAL A 291 7.17 8.51 -8.83
C VAL A 291 7.73 9.43 -7.75
N PHE A 292 8.47 8.90 -6.78
CA PHE A 292 9.12 9.71 -5.74
C PHE A 292 10.21 10.61 -6.30
N GLY A 293 11.00 10.14 -7.26
CA GLY A 293 11.98 10.95 -7.98
C GLY A 293 11.32 12.13 -8.68
N TYR A 294 10.20 11.92 -9.38
CA TYR A 294 9.42 13.00 -9.98
C TYR A 294 8.89 13.99 -8.93
N LEU A 295 8.32 13.52 -7.82
CA LEU A 295 7.83 14.39 -6.75
C LEU A 295 8.95 15.20 -6.10
N PHE A 296 10.13 14.60 -5.94
CA PHE A 296 11.34 15.26 -5.43
C PHE A 296 11.79 16.38 -6.38
N MET A 297 11.93 16.08 -7.67
CA MET A 297 12.30 17.06 -8.70
C MET A 297 11.30 18.21 -8.81
N LYS A 298 10.02 17.97 -8.49
CA LYS A 298 8.97 19.00 -8.44
C LYS A 298 8.89 19.73 -7.10
N GLY A 299 9.76 19.42 -6.13
CA GLY A 299 9.80 20.06 -4.82
C GLY A 299 8.54 19.83 -3.99
N LYS A 300 7.79 18.75 -4.27
CA LYS A 300 6.50 18.42 -3.63
C LYS A 300 6.62 17.67 -2.30
N ILE A 301 7.82 17.16 -2.03
CA ILE A 301 8.20 16.45 -0.81
C ILE A 301 8.46 17.50 0.28
N ARG A 302 7.37 17.96 0.90
CA ARG A 302 7.37 19.02 1.93
C ARG A 302 6.37 18.65 3.01
N LEU A 303 6.70 18.85 4.28
CA LEU A 303 5.79 18.52 5.40
C LEU A 303 4.53 19.39 5.41
N GLU A 304 4.61 20.56 4.79
CA GLU A 304 3.48 21.46 4.56
C GLU A 304 2.45 20.85 3.58
N ASN A 305 2.86 19.89 2.75
CA ASN A 305 1.94 19.13 1.90
C ASN A 305 1.24 18.05 2.72
N ASP A 306 -0.07 18.20 2.87
CA ASP A 306 -0.95 17.29 3.59
C ASP A 306 -0.77 15.82 3.19
N ILE A 307 -0.61 15.56 1.89
CA ILE A 307 -0.48 14.20 1.37
C ILE A 307 0.87 13.60 1.74
N PHE A 308 1.94 14.41 1.69
CA PHE A 308 3.25 13.96 2.10
C PHE A 308 3.33 13.74 3.63
N PHE A 309 2.63 14.57 4.39
CA PHE A 309 2.52 14.42 5.84
C PHE A 309 1.87 13.09 6.23
N ILE A 310 0.76 12.70 5.60
CA ILE A 310 0.13 11.38 5.87
C ILE A 310 1.00 10.20 5.42
N MET A 311 1.76 10.34 4.33
CA MET A 311 2.73 9.32 3.91
C MET A 311 3.76 9.07 5.00
N ILE A 312 4.31 10.13 5.61
CA ILE A 312 5.30 10.00 6.68
C ILE A 312 4.69 9.35 7.91
N ILE A 313 3.46 9.70 8.31
CA ILE A 313 2.78 9.05 9.44
C ILE A 313 2.61 7.55 9.16
N TYR A 314 2.19 7.19 7.95
CA TYR A 314 2.03 5.79 7.55
C TYR A 314 3.38 5.05 7.58
N CYS A 315 4.42 5.62 6.97
CA CYS A 315 5.77 5.06 7.00
C CYS A 315 6.27 4.91 8.44
N ALA A 316 6.05 5.91 9.30
CA ALA A 316 6.48 5.87 10.69
C ALA A 316 5.79 4.77 11.49
N LEU A 317 4.55 4.41 11.15
CA LEU A 317 3.86 3.29 11.79
C LEU A 317 4.31 1.95 11.22
N PHE A 318 4.35 1.81 9.89
CA PHE A 318 4.62 0.53 9.24
C PHE A 318 6.08 0.11 9.31
N SER A 319 7.01 1.06 9.20
CA SER A 319 8.45 0.78 9.26
C SER A 319 8.89 0.34 10.67
N ILE A 320 8.04 0.38 11.70
CA ILE A 320 8.34 -0.23 13.01
C ILE A 320 8.39 -1.74 12.88
N THR A 321 7.50 -2.33 12.09
CA THR A 321 7.40 -3.78 12.00
C THR A 321 8.69 -4.38 11.41
N PRO A 322 9.09 -5.59 11.83
CA PRO A 322 10.27 -6.28 11.30
C PRO A 322 10.01 -6.89 9.92
N ILE A 323 9.04 -6.37 9.17
CA ILE A 323 8.60 -6.94 7.90
C ILE A 323 9.39 -6.29 6.77
N PHE A 324 9.99 -7.12 5.92
CA PHE A 324 10.75 -6.68 4.75
C PHE A 324 9.95 -6.84 3.46
N GLY A 325 9.09 -5.87 3.11
CA GLY A 325 8.33 -5.93 1.86
C GLY A 325 7.78 -4.59 1.38
N PRO A 326 8.11 -4.14 0.17
CA PRO A 326 7.54 -2.91 -0.41
C PRO A 326 6.02 -2.90 -0.54
N ARG A 327 5.38 -4.07 -0.69
CA ARG A 327 3.91 -4.19 -0.74
C ARG A 327 3.21 -3.65 0.52
N TYR A 328 3.90 -3.62 1.66
CA TYR A 328 3.35 -3.10 2.93
C TYR A 328 3.23 -1.57 2.93
N LEU A 329 4.00 -0.89 2.09
CA LEU A 329 3.95 0.56 1.89
C LEU A 329 3.07 0.96 0.68
N TYR A 330 2.21 0.06 0.20
CA TYR A 330 1.35 0.31 -0.96
C TYR A 330 0.47 1.58 -0.84
N PRO A 331 -0.10 1.97 0.32
CA PRO A 331 -0.78 3.26 0.48
C PRO A 331 0.06 4.47 0.09
N VAL A 332 1.35 4.43 0.44
CA VAL A 332 2.31 5.48 0.14
C VAL A 332 2.50 5.61 -1.37
N SER A 333 2.59 4.48 -2.08
CA SER A 333 2.62 4.43 -3.54
C SER A 333 1.37 5.06 -4.17
N ILE A 334 0.18 4.71 -3.67
CA ILE A 334 -1.09 5.25 -4.16
C ILE A 334 -1.14 6.76 -3.98
N TRP A 335 -0.85 7.28 -2.77
CA TRP A 335 -0.87 8.72 -2.53
C TRP A 335 0.20 9.47 -3.35
N ALA A 336 1.32 8.82 -3.66
CA ALA A 336 2.37 9.40 -4.48
C ALA A 336 1.91 9.52 -5.95
N ILE A 337 1.27 8.47 -6.47
CA ILE A 337 0.59 8.49 -7.77
C ILE A 337 -0.45 9.63 -7.81
N LEU A 338 -1.33 9.72 -6.81
CA LEU A 338 -2.35 10.78 -6.74
C LEU A 338 -1.72 12.19 -6.73
N SER A 339 -0.60 12.35 -6.03
CA SER A 339 0.14 13.62 -5.97
C SER A 339 0.73 14.03 -7.32
N CYS A 340 1.06 13.07 -8.19
CA CYS A 340 1.51 13.30 -9.56
C CYS A 340 0.36 13.61 -10.53
N CYS A 341 -0.88 13.30 -10.16
CA CYS A 341 -2.05 13.44 -11.03
C CYS A 341 -2.78 14.78 -10.88
N LYS A 342 -2.32 15.73 -10.05
CA LYS A 342 -3.03 17.00 -9.88
C LYS A 342 -2.91 17.89 -11.13
N ILE A 343 -4.03 18.44 -11.60
CA ILE A 343 -4.07 19.29 -12.82
C ILE A 343 -3.29 20.60 -12.63
N GLU A 344 -3.24 21.13 -11.41
CA GLU A 344 -2.53 22.37 -11.07
C GLU A 344 -1.07 22.35 -11.54
N ASP A 345 -0.41 21.19 -11.50
CA ASP A 345 0.99 21.02 -11.94
C ASP A 345 1.18 21.26 -13.43
N PHE A 346 0.17 20.92 -14.23
CA PHE A 346 0.22 21.05 -15.68
C PHE A 346 -0.03 22.50 -16.11
N LEU A 347 -0.93 23.20 -15.40
CA LEU A 347 -1.24 24.60 -15.70
C LEU A 347 -0.10 25.55 -15.32
N VAL A 348 0.63 25.27 -14.25
CA VAL A 348 1.81 26.07 -13.85
C VAL A 348 2.95 25.91 -14.85
N GLN A 349 3.21 24.69 -15.33
CA GLN A 349 4.27 24.43 -16.34
C GLN A 349 4.00 25.09 -17.69
N ASN A 350 2.74 25.10 -18.14
CA ASN A 350 2.38 25.76 -19.40
C ASN A 350 2.42 27.29 -19.33
N LYS A 351 2.39 27.87 -18.12
CA LYS A 351 2.61 29.32 -17.95
C LYS A 351 4.09 29.68 -17.99
N SER A 352 4.97 28.89 -17.37
CA SER A 352 6.41 29.15 -17.41
C SER A 352 7.00 28.99 -18.82
N LEU A 353 6.50 28.02 -19.59
CA LEU A 353 6.92 27.77 -20.98
C LEU A 353 6.39 28.80 -21.99
N LYS A 354 5.46 29.68 -21.60
CA LYS A 354 4.94 30.78 -22.45
C LYS A 354 5.51 32.14 -22.07
N SER A 355 6.26 32.22 -20.97
CA SER A 355 6.93 33.43 -20.49
C SER A 355 8.42 33.47 -20.86
N GLU A 356 8.92 32.40 -21.48
CA GLU A 356 10.19 32.34 -22.22
C GLU A 356 9.86 32.38 -23.72
#